data_AF-A0A7Y4UI05-F1
#
_entry.id   AF-A0A7Y4UI05-F1
#
_cell.length_a   1.000
_cell.length_b   1.000
_cell.length_c   1.000
_cell.angle_alpha   90.00
_cell.angle_beta   90.00
_cell.angle_gamma   90.00
#
_symmetry.space_group_name_H-M   'P 1'
#
loop_
_entity.id
_entity.type
_entity.pdbx_description
1 polymer ?
#
loop_
_entity_poly.entity_id
_entity_poly.type
_entity_poly.pdbx_seq_one_letter_code
_entity_poly.pdbx_strand_id
1 'polypeptide(L)'
;LPRVWLAPRAEAVTAQTALQRVRGESLSVTDWRQTALLEIAPTALPAALQENVASSSGAQARIVRHHANRLVIETEAERPTVLVVSEVFHPGWRATLDGAATRIYATDYLLRGVIVPAGKHRIVMRYVAPAAQRGALLAGVTLLMFLAVIIYARRIV
;
A
#
# COMPACT_ATOMS: atom_id res chain seq x y z
N LEU A 1 1.04 -17.70 -1.31
CA LEU A 1 1.62 -16.49 -0.69
C LEU A 1 1.72 -15.42 -1.77
N PRO A 2 1.42 -14.14 -1.46
CA PRO A 2 1.62 -13.07 -2.42
C PRO A 2 3.09 -12.98 -2.82
N ARG A 3 3.35 -12.53 -4.05
CA ARG A 3 4.72 -12.27 -4.51
C ARG A 3 5.10 -10.83 -4.19
N VAL A 4 6.37 -10.63 -3.87
CA VAL A 4 6.97 -9.31 -3.66
C VAL A 4 8.25 -9.20 -4.48
N TRP A 5 8.53 -8.02 -5.00
CA TRP A 5 9.78 -7.70 -5.68
C TRP A 5 10.13 -6.23 -5.48
N LEU A 6 11.37 -5.89 -5.83
CA LEU A 6 11.87 -4.52 -5.80
C LEU A 6 12.05 -4.04 -7.25
N ALA A 7 11.31 -3.01 -7.62
CA ALA A 7 11.46 -2.35 -8.90
C ALA A 7 12.46 -1.18 -8.74
N PRO A 8 13.65 -1.23 -9.37
CA PRO A 8 14.65 -0.16 -9.25
C PRO A 8 14.18 1.17 -9.86
N ARG A 9 13.31 1.11 -10.86
CA ARG A 9 12.77 2.30 -11.54
C ARG A 9 11.29 2.47 -11.21
N ALA A 10 10.85 3.73 -11.18
CA ALA A 10 9.44 4.06 -11.12
C ALA A 10 9.07 5.16 -12.13
N GLU A 11 7.84 5.11 -12.60
CA GLU A 11 7.26 6.13 -13.45
C GLU A 11 5.96 6.64 -12.83
N ALA A 12 5.80 7.95 -12.75
CA ALA A 12 4.57 8.57 -12.29
C ALA A 12 3.54 8.55 -13.42
N VAL A 13 2.40 7.91 -13.19
CA VAL A 13 1.34 7.75 -14.18
C VAL A 13 -0.03 8.09 -13.61
N THR A 14 -1.01 8.25 -14.50
CA THR A 14 -2.43 8.25 -14.10
C THR A 14 -2.99 6.83 -14.08
N ALA A 15 -4.11 6.62 -13.38
CA ALA A 15 -4.82 5.33 -13.39
C ALA A 15 -5.20 4.88 -14.80
N GLN A 16 -5.59 5.81 -15.67
CA GLN A 16 -5.99 5.51 -17.05
C GLN A 16 -4.79 5.05 -17.88
N THR A 17 -3.64 5.72 -17.74
CA THR A 17 -2.38 5.32 -18.38
C THR A 17 -1.88 3.97 -17.87
N ALA A 18 -1.94 3.75 -16.55
CA ALA A 18 -1.55 2.49 -15.94
C ALA A 18 -2.39 1.33 -16.50
N LEU A 19 -3.72 1.51 -16.57
CA LEU A 19 -4.64 0.51 -17.12
C LEU A 19 -4.35 0.18 -18.59
N GLN A 20 -4.11 1.19 -19.44
CA GLN A 20 -3.77 0.98 -20.85
C GLN A 20 -2.50 0.15 -21.01
N ARG A 21 -1.46 0.42 -20.21
CA ARG A 21 -0.21 -0.37 -20.25
C ARG A 21 -0.41 -1.80 -19.78
N VAL A 22 -1.16 -2.01 -18.70
CA VAL A 22 -1.45 -3.34 -18.18
C VAL A 22 -2.27 -4.18 -19.18
N ARG A 23 -3.15 -3.55 -19.97
CA ARG A 23 -3.92 -4.22 -21.03
C ARG A 23 -3.11 -4.57 -22.29
N GLY A 24 -1.86 -4.13 -22.38
CA GLY A 24 -1.03 -4.32 -23.57
C GLY A 24 -1.40 -3.39 -24.73
N GLU A 25 -2.19 -2.34 -24.48
CA GLU A 25 -2.56 -1.32 -25.46
C GLU A 25 -1.44 -0.28 -25.70
N SER A 26 -0.29 -0.46 -25.04
CA SER A 26 0.88 0.42 -25.15
C SER A 26 2.03 -0.25 -25.89
N LEU A 27 2.67 0.48 -26.80
CA LEU A 27 3.82 0.03 -27.59
C LEU A 27 5.12 -0.12 -26.76
N SER A 28 5.12 0.31 -25.50
CA SER A 28 6.28 0.19 -24.61
C SER A 28 6.26 -1.13 -23.85
N VAL A 29 7.15 -2.05 -24.22
CA VAL A 29 7.41 -3.28 -23.45
C VAL A 29 7.99 -2.88 -22.09
N THR A 30 7.17 -2.92 -21.06
CA THR A 30 7.57 -2.61 -19.69
C THR A 30 7.94 -3.91 -18.99
N ASP A 31 9.20 -4.08 -18.57
CA ASP A 31 9.55 -5.14 -17.63
C ASP A 31 9.05 -4.73 -16.25
N TRP A 32 7.94 -5.32 -15.83
CA TRP A 32 7.27 -5.07 -14.54
C TRP A 32 8.17 -5.38 -13.34
N ARG A 33 9.26 -6.14 -13.51
CA ARG A 33 10.26 -6.35 -12.46
C ARG A 33 11.25 -5.20 -12.35
N GLN A 34 11.44 -4.42 -13.41
CA GLN A 34 12.40 -3.32 -13.45
C GLN A 34 11.72 -1.96 -13.22
N THR A 35 10.48 -1.79 -13.70
CA THR A 35 9.77 -0.52 -13.66
C THR A 35 8.41 -0.66 -13.00
N ALA A 36 8.19 0.08 -11.91
CA ALA A 36 6.90 0.20 -11.24
C ALA A 36 6.15 1.45 -11.73
N LEU A 37 4.90 1.28 -12.17
CA LEU A 37 4.04 2.40 -12.53
C LEU A 37 3.31 2.91 -11.29
N LEU A 38 3.70 4.07 -10.76
CA LEU A 38 3.10 4.65 -9.56
C LEU A 38 2.02 5.66 -9.91
N GLU A 39 0.82 5.50 -9.36
CA GLU A 39 -0.25 6.49 -9.49
C GLU A 39 -0.01 7.67 -8.53
N ILE A 40 0.87 8.58 -8.94
CA ILE A 40 1.29 9.77 -8.20
C ILE A 40 1.50 10.96 -9.14
N ALA A 41 1.50 12.17 -8.57
CA ALA A 41 1.94 13.35 -9.31
C ALA A 41 3.44 13.23 -9.66
N PRO A 42 3.87 13.61 -10.88
CA PRO A 42 5.28 13.56 -11.27
C PRO A 42 6.22 14.29 -10.31
N THR A 43 5.80 15.43 -9.76
CA THR A 43 6.58 16.22 -8.79
C THR A 43 6.82 15.49 -7.46
N ALA A 44 5.99 14.51 -7.13
CA ALA A 44 6.11 13.73 -5.89
C ALA A 44 7.00 12.48 -6.06
N LEU A 45 7.46 12.18 -7.28
CA LEU A 45 8.33 11.04 -7.54
C LEU A 45 9.80 11.41 -7.27
N PRO A 46 10.51 10.72 -6.36
CA PRO A 46 11.92 10.96 -6.13
C PRO A 46 12.75 10.82 -7.40
N ALA A 47 13.64 11.79 -7.67
CA ALA A 47 14.48 11.79 -8.87
C ALA A 47 15.33 10.52 -9.00
N ALA A 48 15.80 9.97 -7.88
CA ALA A 48 16.58 8.73 -7.82
C ALA A 48 15.85 7.50 -8.40
N LEU A 49 14.52 7.52 -8.47
CA LEU A 49 13.71 6.44 -9.06
C LEU A 49 13.45 6.63 -10.56
N GLN A 50 13.77 7.81 -11.11
CA GLN A 50 13.55 8.14 -12.53
C GLN A 50 14.76 7.81 -13.40
N GLU A 51 15.95 7.75 -12.78
CA GLU A 51 17.21 7.51 -13.47
C GLU A 51 17.28 6.09 -14.06
N ASN A 52 17.83 5.98 -15.27
CA ASN A 52 17.97 4.72 -15.98
C ASN A 52 19.29 4.04 -15.58
N VAL A 53 19.41 3.70 -14.30
CA VAL A 53 20.63 3.07 -13.79
C VAL A 53 20.45 1.56 -13.81
N ALA A 54 21.42 0.87 -14.42
CA ALA A 54 21.44 -0.58 -14.56
C ALA A 54 21.04 -1.30 -13.27
N SER A 55 20.26 -2.37 -13.44
CA SER A 55 19.69 -3.22 -12.40
C SER A 55 20.65 -3.40 -11.22
N SER A 56 20.23 -3.00 -10.02
CA SER A 56 20.99 -3.26 -8.80
C SER A 56 21.03 -4.77 -8.56
N SER A 57 22.12 -5.41 -8.94
CA SER A 57 22.38 -6.82 -8.65
C SER A 57 22.39 -7.00 -7.12
N GLY A 58 21.46 -7.79 -6.58
CA GLY A 58 21.37 -8.07 -5.15
C GLY A 58 20.19 -7.42 -4.41
N ALA A 59 19.35 -6.62 -5.07
CA ALA A 59 18.12 -6.14 -4.45
C ALA A 59 17.15 -7.30 -4.18
N GLN A 60 16.71 -7.46 -2.93
CA GLN A 60 15.86 -8.57 -2.52
C GLN A 60 14.72 -8.11 -1.59
N ALA A 61 13.55 -8.72 -1.76
CA ALA A 61 12.41 -8.57 -0.86
C ALA A 61 11.90 -9.95 -0.44
N ARG A 62 11.60 -10.11 0.85
CA ARG A 62 11.05 -11.35 1.40
C ARG A 62 9.89 -11.08 2.34
N ILE A 63 8.83 -11.85 2.19
CA ILE A 63 7.75 -11.89 3.18
C ILE A 63 8.22 -12.70 4.38
N VAL A 64 8.20 -12.06 5.56
CA VAL A 64 8.61 -12.68 6.82
C VAL A 64 7.40 -13.16 7.62
N ARG A 65 6.27 -12.47 7.51
CA ARG A 65 4.99 -12.89 8.11
C ARG A 65 3.82 -12.50 7.22
N HIS A 66 2.84 -13.39 7.12
CA HIS A 66 1.65 -13.21 6.31
C HIS A 66 0.40 -13.65 7.07
N HIS A 67 -0.49 -12.70 7.34
CA HIS A 67 -1.82 -12.89 7.92
C HIS A 67 -2.85 -12.10 7.09
N ALA A 68 -4.12 -12.47 7.21
CA ALA A 68 -5.21 -11.85 6.42
C ALA A 68 -5.25 -10.31 6.48
N ASN A 69 -4.91 -9.72 7.63
CA ASN A 69 -4.92 -8.28 7.84
C ASN A 69 -3.52 -7.68 8.10
N ARG A 70 -2.45 -8.46 7.96
CA ARG A 70 -1.09 -8.02 8.29
C ARG A 70 -0.04 -8.72 7.43
N LEU A 71 0.79 -7.94 6.77
CA LEU A 71 1.92 -8.38 5.97
C LEU A 71 3.21 -7.74 6.49
N VAL A 72 4.25 -8.55 6.71
CA VAL A 72 5.58 -8.08 7.11
C VAL A 72 6.58 -8.49 6.05
N ILE A 73 7.30 -7.51 5.52
CA ILE A 73 8.25 -7.66 4.43
C ILE A 73 9.59 -7.09 4.89
N GLU A 74 10.67 -7.80 4.63
CA GLU A 74 12.04 -7.30 4.76
C GLU A 74 12.60 -7.07 3.37
N THR A 75 13.30 -5.95 3.19
CA THR A 75 13.91 -5.55 1.93
C THR A 75 15.35 -5.17 2.15
N GLU A 76 16.20 -5.44 1.18
CA GLU A 76 17.59 -5.01 1.12
C GLU A 76 17.89 -4.55 -0.31
N ALA A 77 18.32 -3.30 -0.45
CA ALA A 77 18.71 -2.72 -1.73
C ALA A 77 19.81 -1.68 -1.54
N GLU A 78 20.73 -1.56 -2.49
CA GLU A 78 21.81 -0.56 -2.45
C GLU A 78 21.33 0.86 -2.82
N ARG A 79 20.12 0.97 -3.36
CA ARG A 79 19.54 2.22 -3.88
C ARG A 79 18.07 2.33 -3.50
N PRO A 80 17.50 3.55 -3.53
CA PRO A 80 16.06 3.72 -3.45
C PRO A 80 15.34 2.87 -4.50
N THR A 81 14.25 2.23 -4.11
CA THR A 81 13.50 1.32 -4.96
C THR A 81 12.02 1.37 -4.60
N VAL A 82 11.17 0.78 -5.45
CA VAL A 82 9.77 0.55 -5.12
C VAL A 82 9.57 -0.91 -4.75
N LEU A 83 9.16 -1.16 -3.51
CA LEU A 83 8.62 -2.45 -3.12
C LEU A 83 7.25 -2.61 -3.74
N VAL A 84 7.08 -3.60 -4.61
CA VAL A 84 5.79 -3.97 -5.19
C VAL A 84 5.28 -5.25 -4.53
N VAL A 85 4.02 -5.23 -4.13
CA VAL A 85 3.32 -6.37 -3.54
C VAL A 85 2.17 -6.76 -4.47
N SER A 86 2.17 -8.02 -4.91
CA SER A 86 1.17 -8.61 -5.81
C SER A 86 -0.19 -8.85 -5.13
N GLU A 87 -0.72 -7.85 -4.43
CA GLU A 87 -2.07 -7.86 -3.86
C GLU A 87 -2.77 -6.54 -4.16
N VAL A 88 -4.09 -6.62 -4.25
CA VAL A 88 -4.96 -5.51 -4.62
C VAL A 88 -4.77 -4.30 -3.69
N PHE A 89 -4.54 -3.14 -4.28
CA PHE A 89 -4.62 -1.86 -3.60
C PHE A 89 -6.08 -1.59 -3.22
N HIS A 90 -6.34 -1.57 -1.91
CA HIS A 90 -7.65 -1.25 -1.36
C HIS A 90 -7.53 -0.16 -0.29
N PRO A 91 -8.44 0.83 -0.26
CA PRO A 91 -8.49 1.81 0.83
C PRO A 91 -8.60 1.14 2.21
N GLY A 92 -7.80 1.58 3.17
CA GLY A 92 -7.78 1.04 4.55
C GLY A 92 -6.51 0.27 4.91
N TRP A 93 -5.68 -0.09 3.94
CA TRP A 93 -4.31 -0.52 4.23
C TRP A 93 -3.45 0.67 4.70
N ARG A 94 -2.65 0.44 5.74
CA ARG A 94 -1.63 1.37 6.24
C ARG A 94 -0.29 0.67 6.22
N ALA A 95 0.78 1.38 5.88
CA ALA A 95 2.13 0.87 5.91
C ALA A 95 2.99 1.64 6.91
N THR A 96 3.93 0.94 7.52
CA THR A 96 5.08 1.55 8.19
C THR A 96 6.37 1.04 7.59
N LEU A 97 7.37 1.91 7.50
CA LEU A 97 8.74 1.61 7.14
C LEU A 97 9.60 1.88 8.37
N ASP A 98 10.22 0.84 8.91
CA ASP A 98 11.02 0.89 10.15
C ASP A 98 10.29 1.53 11.34
N GLY A 99 8.96 1.34 11.39
CA GLY A 99 8.10 1.89 12.44
C GLY A 99 7.52 3.27 12.15
N ALA A 100 8.07 4.02 11.20
CA ALA A 100 7.52 5.30 10.75
C ALA A 100 6.40 5.09 9.73
N ALA A 101 5.34 5.90 9.77
CA ALA A 101 4.25 5.83 8.81
C ALA A 101 4.74 6.13 7.39
N THR A 102 4.36 5.30 6.42
CA THR A 102 4.68 5.50 5.01
C THR A 102 3.43 5.34 4.14
N ARG A 103 3.46 5.95 2.96
CA ARG A 103 2.35 5.92 2.02
C ARG A 103 2.38 4.62 1.22
N ILE A 104 1.21 4.03 1.05
CA ILE A 104 0.98 2.98 0.06
C ILE A 104 0.47 3.65 -1.21
N TYR A 105 1.07 3.30 -2.33
CA TYR A 105 0.72 3.78 -3.66
C TYR A 105 -0.05 2.69 -4.40
N ALA A 106 -0.99 3.09 -5.26
CA ALA A 106 -1.46 2.21 -6.31
C ALA A 106 -0.32 2.07 -7.33
N THR A 107 0.03 0.83 -7.64
CA THR A 107 1.19 0.46 -8.44
C THR A 107 0.78 -0.54 -9.49
N ASP A 108 1.24 -0.37 -10.72
CA ASP A 108 0.87 -1.23 -11.85
C ASP A 108 -0.66 -1.39 -11.92
N TYR A 109 -1.36 -0.25 -11.79
CA TYR A 109 -2.81 -0.08 -11.71
C TYR A 109 -3.46 -0.65 -10.45
N LEU A 110 -3.23 -1.93 -10.11
CA LEU A 110 -4.02 -2.64 -9.11
C LEU A 110 -3.21 -3.09 -7.89
N LEU A 111 -1.88 -3.03 -7.94
CA LEU A 111 -0.99 -3.55 -6.90
C LEU A 111 -0.66 -2.48 -5.86
N ARG A 112 -0.07 -2.91 -4.74
CA ARG A 112 0.41 -2.00 -3.69
C ARG A 112 1.91 -1.77 -3.84
N GLY A 113 2.30 -0.51 -3.86
CA GLY A 113 3.69 -0.09 -3.84
C GLY A 113 4.06 0.73 -2.61
N VAL A 114 5.30 0.63 -2.18
CA VAL A 114 5.91 1.53 -1.19
C VAL A 114 7.28 1.94 -1.72
N ILE A 115 7.58 3.23 -1.68
CA ILE A 115 8.93 3.74 -1.95
C ILE A 115 9.81 3.42 -0.74
N VAL A 116 10.91 2.72 -0.98
CA VAL A 116 11.85 2.25 0.05
C VAL A 116 13.21 2.92 -0.22
N PRO A 117 13.83 3.56 0.79
CA PRO A 117 15.20 4.06 0.66
C PRO A 117 16.23 2.95 0.44
N ALA A 118 17.48 3.35 0.17
CA ALA A 118 18.60 2.42 0.15
C ALA A 118 18.88 1.86 1.55
N GLY A 119 19.18 0.57 1.63
CA GLY A 119 19.55 -0.13 2.85
C GLY A 119 18.64 -1.33 3.14
N LYS A 120 18.72 -1.78 4.40
CA LYS A 120 17.86 -2.83 4.96
C LYS A 120 16.68 -2.17 5.63
N HIS A 121 15.48 -2.55 5.23
CA HIS A 121 14.25 -1.98 5.77
C HIS A 121 13.22 -3.06 6.08
N ARG A 122 12.38 -2.76 7.07
CA ARG A 122 11.25 -3.59 7.44
C ARG A 122 9.95 -2.85 7.23
N ILE A 123 9.15 -3.36 6.29
CA ILE A 123 7.86 -2.80 5.93
C ILE A 123 6.76 -3.64 6.59
N VAL A 124 5.84 -2.97 7.29
CA VAL A 124 4.66 -3.61 7.88
C VAL A 124 3.41 -2.99 7.27
N MET A 125 2.64 -3.78 6.53
CA MET A 125 1.34 -3.39 6.03
C MET A 125 0.25 -3.98 6.92
N ARG A 126 -0.72 -3.17 7.31
CA ARG A 126 -1.86 -3.60 8.13
C ARG A 126 -3.16 -3.04 7.57
N TYR A 127 -4.16 -3.90 7.46
CA TYR A 127 -5.51 -3.48 7.11
C TYR A 127 -6.22 -2.97 8.35
N VAL A 128 -6.76 -1.75 8.25
CA VAL A 128 -7.64 -1.14 9.26
C VAL A 128 -8.99 -0.95 8.61
N ALA A 129 -10.00 -1.69 9.06
CA ALA A 129 -11.36 -1.63 8.53
C ALA A 129 -12.04 -0.31 8.93
N PRO A 130 -12.16 0.69 8.02
CA PRO A 130 -12.69 2.01 8.39
C PRO A 130 -14.19 1.92 8.72
N ALA A 131 -14.91 1.04 8.02
CA ALA A 131 -16.33 0.79 8.25
C ALA A 131 -16.60 0.17 9.63
N ALA A 132 -15.72 -0.71 10.12
CA ALA A 132 -15.87 -1.32 11.44
C ALA A 132 -15.80 -0.27 12.56
N GLN A 133 -14.93 0.74 12.42
CA GLN A 133 -14.83 1.83 13.38
C GLN A 133 -16.11 2.69 13.40
N ARG A 134 -16.68 3.01 12.23
CA ARG A 134 -17.94 3.76 12.14
C ARG A 134 -19.13 2.95 12.66
N GLY A 135 -19.18 1.65 12.35
CA GLY A 135 -20.20 0.74 12.84
C GLY A 135 -20.20 0.61 14.36
N ALA A 136 -19.03 0.50 14.98
CA ALA A 136 -18.90 0.46 16.44
C ALA A 136 -19.40 1.76 17.09
N LEU A 137 -19.10 2.93 16.51
CA LEU A 137 -19.60 4.21 17.00
C LEU A 137 -21.13 4.28 16.92
N LEU A 138 -21.72 3.94 15.77
CA LEU A 138 -23.17 3.93 15.57
C LEU A 138 -23.85 2.97 16.55
N ALA A 139 -23.32 1.75 16.72
CA ALA A 139 -23.84 0.79 17.67
C ALA A 139 -23.80 1.33 19.12
N GLY A 140 -22.71 2.01 19.49
CA GLY A 140 -22.58 2.66 20.80
C GLY A 140 -23.61 3.76 21.04
N VAL A 141 -23.85 4.62 20.05
CA VAL A 141 -24.88 5.67 20.11
C VAL A 141 -26.27 5.06 20.24
N THR A 142 -26.60 4.05 19.44
CA THR A 142 -27.88 3.35 19.51
C THR A 142 -28.09 2.70 20.87
N LEU A 143 -27.06 2.05 21.43
CA LEU A 143 -27.13 1.43 22.75
C LEU A 143 -27.36 2.47 23.85
N LEU A 144 -26.66 3.61 23.81
CA LEU A 144 -26.85 4.72 24.74
C LEU A 144 -28.27 5.29 24.69
N MET A 145 -28.80 5.51 23.49
CA MET A 145 -30.18 5.98 23.30
C MET A 145 -31.20 4.98 23.86
N PHE A 146 -30.99 3.68 23.61
CA PHE A 146 -31.86 2.63 24.11
C PHE A 146 -31.86 2.56 25.65
N LEU A 147 -30.67 2.65 26.27
CA LEU A 147 -30.54 2.70 27.73
C LEU A 147 -31.20 3.96 28.32
N ALA A 148 -31.05 5.12 27.67
CA ALA A 148 -31.68 6.35 28.11
C ALA A 148 -33.22 6.25 28.12
N VAL A 149 -33.81 5.64 27.09
CA VAL A 149 -35.26 5.40 27.04
C VAL A 149 -35.71 4.47 28.16
N ILE A 150 -34.98 3.38 28.42
CA ILE A 150 -35.30 2.45 29.51
C ILE A 150 -35.24 3.15 30.88
N ILE A 151 -34.19 3.95 31.13
CA ILE A 151 -34.04 4.68 32.39
C ILE A 151 -35.15 5.72 32.55
N TYR A 152 -35.50 6.43 31.47
CA TYR A 152 -36.58 7.41 31.48
C TYR A 152 -37.93 6.75 31.75
N ALA A 153 -38.25 5.64 31.09
CA ALA A 153 -39.48 4.89 31.31
C ALA A 153 -39.61 4.37 32.75
N ARG A 154 -38.51 3.90 33.34
CA ARG A 154 -38.46 3.46 34.74
C ARG A 154 -38.57 4.58 35.78
N ARG A 155 -38.42 5.84 35.37
CA ARG A 155 -38.60 7.00 36.26
C ARG A 155 -40.04 7.55 36.27
N ILE A 156 -40.85 7.19 35.27
CA ILE A 156 -42.23 7.67 35.10
C ILE A 156 -43.26 6.72 35.70
N VAL A 157 -42.91 5.42 35.77
CA VAL A 157 -43.69 4.37 36.44
C VAL A 157 -43.25 4.25 37.89
#